data_AF-A0A1C5JFK9-F1
#
_entry.id   AF-A0A1C5JFK9-F1
#
_cell.length_a   1.000
_cell.length_b   1.000
_cell.length_c   1.000
_cell.angle_alpha   90.00
_cell.angle_beta   90.00
_cell.angle_gamma   90.00
#
_symmetry.space_group_name_H-M   'P 1'
#
loop_
_entity.id
_entity.type
_entity.pdbx_description
1 polymer ?
#
loop_
_entity_poly.entity_id
_entity_poly.type
_entity_poly.pdbx_seq_one_letter_code
_entity_poly.pdbx_strand_id
1 'polypeptide(L)'
;MGGGADVRAALTAGATAVLVGTLLLRADESGASRTHREALADPRRDRTVVTRAFTGRPARGLRNDFIDRYEADAPLGYPALHHLTRPLRRAAAQAGDADRLHLWAGTGWRAARAAPAAEIIAELARPL
;
A
#
# COMPACT_ATOMS: atom_id res chain seq x y z
N MET A 1 -2.28 -3.41 10.41
CA MET A 1 -2.80 -2.38 11.32
C MET A 1 -3.68 -1.44 10.53
N GLY A 2 -4.86 -1.11 11.08
CA GLY A 2 -5.89 -0.27 10.52
C GLY A 2 -6.39 0.81 11.49
N GLY A 3 -5.74 1.05 12.63
CA GLY A 3 -6.13 2.14 13.52
C GLY A 3 -5.46 2.10 14.90
N GLY A 4 -5.86 3.02 15.78
CA GLY A 4 -5.27 3.15 17.12
C GLY A 4 -5.44 1.92 18.01
N ALA A 5 -6.51 1.12 17.80
CA ALA A 5 -6.68 -0.15 18.51
C ALA A 5 -5.55 -1.14 18.22
N ASP A 6 -5.07 -1.20 16.97
CA ASP A 6 -3.96 -2.09 16.59
C ASP A 6 -2.62 -1.57 17.14
N VAL A 7 -2.44 -0.25 17.20
CA VAL A 7 -1.26 0.37 17.84
C VAL A 7 -1.22 -0.03 19.31
N ARG A 8 -2.34 0.11 20.03
CA ARG A 8 -2.44 -0.31 21.43
C ARG A 8 -2.17 -1.80 21.59
N ALA A 9 -2.78 -2.65 20.76
CA ALA A 9 -2.58 -4.08 20.83
C ALA A 9 -1.10 -4.46 20.67
N ALA A 10 -0.38 -3.82 19.75
CA ALA A 10 1.06 -4.05 19.56
C ALA A 10 1.89 -3.61 20.79
N LEU A 11 1.59 -2.43 21.35
CA LEU A 11 2.28 -1.93 22.54
C LEU A 11 2.00 -2.79 23.78
N THR A 12 0.74 -3.21 24.00
CA THR A 12 0.36 -4.13 25.07
C THR A 12 1.04 -5.49 24.92
N ALA A 13 1.28 -5.95 23.69
CA ALA A 13 2.04 -7.16 23.41
C ALA A 13 3.57 -7.00 23.62
N GLY A 14 4.04 -5.83 24.08
CA GLY A 14 5.44 -5.57 24.44
C GLY A 14 6.26 -4.84 23.38
N ALA A 15 5.65 -4.37 22.29
CA ALA A 15 6.37 -3.55 21.32
C ALA A 15 6.77 -2.20 21.95
N THR A 16 8.02 -1.77 21.75
CA THR A 16 8.49 -0.44 22.19
C THR A 16 8.03 0.69 21.25
N ALA A 17 7.75 0.35 19.99
CA ALA A 17 7.34 1.30 18.96
C ALA A 17 6.50 0.61 17.88
N VAL A 18 5.76 1.41 17.12
CA VAL A 18 4.93 0.95 16.01
C VAL A 18 5.28 1.73 14.75
N LEU A 19 5.60 1.02 13.67
CA LEU A 19 5.82 1.62 12.35
C LEU A 19 4.51 1.63 11.55
N VAL A 20 4.11 2.81 11.07
CA VAL A 20 2.87 2.99 10.30
C VAL A 20 3.22 3.41 8.88
N GLY A 21 2.73 2.66 7.89
CA GLY A 21 2.94 2.95 6.46
C GLY A 21 1.63 3.25 5.73
N THR A 22 0.79 2.23 5.54
CA THR A 22 -0.41 2.32 4.68
C THR A 22 -1.37 3.44 5.05
N LEU A 23 -1.54 3.75 6.35
CA LEU A 23 -2.45 4.81 6.79
C LEU A 23 -1.98 6.21 6.38
N LEU A 24 -0.68 6.39 6.14
CA LEU A 24 -0.08 7.66 5.70
C LEU A 24 -0.06 7.79 4.16
N LEU A 25 -0.45 6.76 3.41
CA LEU A 25 -0.45 6.82 1.94
C LEU A 25 -1.46 7.82 1.38
N ARG A 26 -2.53 8.13 2.12
CA ARG A 26 -3.54 9.12 1.75
C ARG A 26 -3.38 10.46 2.46
N ALA A 27 -2.31 10.65 3.23
CA ALA A 27 -2.01 11.93 3.85
C ALA A 27 -1.75 13.02 2.80
N ASP A 28 -2.01 14.27 3.14
CA ASP A 28 -1.81 15.43 2.25
C ASP A 28 -0.35 15.57 1.81
N GLU A 29 0.57 15.24 2.71
CA GLU A 29 2.02 15.28 2.54
C GLU A 29 2.56 14.06 1.75
N SER A 30 1.72 13.05 1.48
CA SER A 30 2.16 11.81 0.86
C SER A 30 2.54 12.01 -0.62
N GLY A 31 3.76 11.61 -0.97
CA GLY A 31 4.24 11.56 -2.36
C GLY A 31 3.64 10.42 -3.20
N ALA A 32 2.69 9.64 -2.67
CA ALA A 32 2.00 8.62 -3.43
C ALA A 32 1.23 9.24 -4.62
N SER A 33 1.28 8.58 -5.78
CA SER A 33 0.56 9.07 -6.97
C SER A 33 -0.95 9.19 -6.69
N ARG A 34 -1.61 10.15 -7.35
CA ARG A 34 -3.08 10.31 -7.27
C ARG A 34 -3.80 8.97 -7.51
N THR A 35 -3.41 8.23 -8.54
CA THR A 35 -3.92 6.90 -8.90
C THR A 35 -3.86 5.91 -7.74
N HIS A 36 -2.74 5.87 -6.99
CA HIS A 36 -2.59 4.98 -5.84
C HIS A 36 -3.47 5.44 -4.67
N ARG A 37 -3.52 6.75 -4.39
CA ARG A 37 -4.37 7.30 -3.32
C ARG A 37 -5.86 7.05 -3.57
N GLU A 38 -6.30 7.19 -4.82
CA GLU A 38 -7.68 6.90 -5.24
C GLU A 38 -7.99 5.40 -5.18
N ALA A 39 -7.05 4.54 -5.58
CA ALA A 39 -7.22 3.09 -5.47
C ALA A 39 -7.40 2.61 -4.01
N LEU A 40 -6.78 3.29 -3.04
CA LEU A 40 -6.98 3.02 -1.61
C LEU A 40 -8.36 3.45 -1.09
N ALA A 41 -9.10 4.28 -1.83
CA ALA A 41 -10.47 4.67 -1.50
C ALA A 41 -11.53 3.91 -2.32
N ASP A 42 -11.12 3.25 -3.40
CA ASP A 42 -12.01 2.63 -4.37
C ASP A 42 -12.80 1.46 -3.74
N PRO A 43 -14.14 1.50 -3.73
CA PRO A 43 -14.95 0.41 -3.19
C PRO A 43 -14.74 -0.91 -3.94
N ARG A 44 -14.34 -0.88 -5.22
CA ARG A 44 -14.13 -2.08 -6.06
C ARG A 44 -12.91 -2.90 -5.66
N ARG A 45 -11.96 -2.31 -4.92
CA ARG A 45 -10.77 -3.04 -4.45
C ARG A 45 -11.15 -3.87 -3.22
N ASP A 46 -11.17 -5.18 -3.34
CA ASP A 46 -11.73 -6.08 -2.32
C ASP A 46 -10.68 -6.59 -1.33
N ARG A 47 -9.44 -6.83 -1.78
CA ARG A 47 -8.40 -7.45 -0.98
C ARG A 47 -6.98 -7.01 -1.34
N THR A 48 -6.05 -7.35 -0.44
CA THR A 48 -4.61 -7.32 -0.72
C THR A 48 -4.08 -8.73 -0.93
N VAL A 49 -3.06 -8.87 -1.76
CA VAL A 49 -2.35 -10.11 -2.03
C VAL A 49 -0.84 -9.90 -1.89
N VAL A 50 -0.10 -10.97 -1.64
CA VAL A 50 1.37 -10.95 -1.74
C VAL A 50 1.73 -11.35 -3.16
N THR A 51 2.57 -10.55 -3.82
CA THR A 51 2.92 -10.70 -5.23
C THR A 51 4.42 -10.45 -5.45
N ARG A 52 4.99 -11.09 -6.46
CA ARG A 52 6.34 -10.83 -6.99
C ARG A 52 6.29 -10.13 -8.34
N ALA A 53 5.14 -10.10 -9.01
CA ALA A 53 4.96 -9.65 -10.39
C ALA A 53 5.62 -8.29 -10.72
N PHE A 54 5.59 -7.32 -9.80
CA PHE A 54 6.15 -6.00 -10.06
C PHE A 54 7.67 -5.89 -9.84
N THR A 55 8.24 -6.64 -8.90
CA THR A 55 9.62 -6.38 -8.44
C THR A 55 10.52 -7.60 -8.38
N GLY A 56 9.96 -8.80 -8.52
CA GLY A 56 10.66 -10.07 -8.31
C GLY A 56 10.94 -10.37 -6.84
N ARG A 57 10.39 -9.60 -5.89
CA ARG A 57 10.43 -9.86 -4.44
C ARG A 57 9.00 -9.84 -3.89
N PRO A 58 8.62 -10.76 -2.97
CA PRO A 58 7.31 -10.74 -2.34
C PRO A 58 7.02 -9.37 -1.69
N ALA A 59 5.91 -8.75 -2.12
CA ALA A 59 5.41 -7.50 -1.59
C ALA A 59 3.88 -7.52 -1.56
N ARG A 60 3.28 -6.84 -0.57
CA ARG A 60 1.82 -6.81 -0.42
C ARG A 60 1.23 -5.56 -1.08
N GLY A 61 0.23 -5.76 -1.93
CA GLY A 61 -0.53 -4.69 -2.57
C GLY A 61 -1.99 -5.04 -2.79
N LEU A 62 -2.78 -4.04 -3.17
CA LEU A 62 -4.14 -4.25 -3.69
C LEU A 62 -4.06 -5.13 -4.94
N ARG A 63 -4.94 -6.14 -5.01
CA ARG A 63 -5.05 -7.00 -6.19
C ARG A 63 -5.45 -6.17 -7.41
N ASN A 64 -4.84 -6.45 -8.56
CA ASN A 64 -5.19 -5.85 -9.84
C ASN A 64 -4.84 -6.75 -11.03
N ASP A 65 -5.23 -6.33 -12.24
CA ASP A 65 -5.07 -7.11 -13.47
C ASP A 65 -3.62 -7.49 -13.77
N PHE A 66 -2.66 -6.60 -13.46
CA PHE A 66 -1.24 -6.92 -13.65
C PHE A 66 -0.81 -8.09 -12.76
N ILE A 67 -1.22 -8.09 -11.49
CA ILE A 67 -0.93 -9.21 -10.58
C ILE A 67 -1.62 -10.49 -11.09
N ASP A 68 -2.91 -10.39 -11.44
CA ASP A 68 -3.69 -11.54 -11.88
C ASP A 68 -3.13 -12.18 -13.16
N ARG A 69 -2.57 -11.36 -14.05
CA ARG A 69 -1.96 -11.82 -15.30
C ARG A 69 -0.57 -12.44 -15.11
N TYR A 70 0.27 -11.88 -14.24
CA TYR A 70 1.71 -12.19 -14.24
C TYR A 70 2.21 -12.92 -12.99
N GLU A 71 1.45 -13.05 -11.91
CA GLU A 71 1.98 -13.64 -10.66
C GLU A 71 2.42 -15.10 -10.82
N ALA A 72 1.68 -15.90 -11.61
CA ALA A 72 1.99 -17.32 -11.81
C ALA A 72 3.38 -17.52 -12.41
N ASP A 73 3.78 -16.64 -13.35
CA ASP A 73 5.04 -16.75 -14.08
C ASP A 73 6.14 -15.83 -13.52
N ALA A 74 5.84 -15.00 -12.52
CA ALA A 74 6.78 -14.03 -11.98
C ALA A 74 7.97 -14.72 -11.30
N PRO A 75 9.22 -14.57 -11.79
CA PRO A 75 10.39 -15.12 -11.12
C PRO A 75 10.73 -14.36 -9.84
N LEU A 76 11.48 -15.02 -8.95
CA LEU A 76 12.23 -14.31 -7.92
C LEU A 76 13.45 -13.64 -8.59
N GLY A 77 13.42 -12.32 -8.71
CA GLY A 77 14.34 -11.60 -9.59
C GLY A 77 14.55 -10.13 -9.23
N TYR A 78 14.52 -9.79 -7.94
CA TYR A 78 14.80 -8.43 -7.49
C TYR A 78 16.31 -8.10 -7.56
N PRO A 79 16.72 -6.92 -8.06
CA PRO A 79 15.90 -5.81 -8.56
C PRO A 79 15.67 -5.80 -10.08
N ALA A 80 16.09 -6.83 -10.83
CA ALA A 80 15.94 -6.87 -12.29
C ALA A 80 14.48 -6.65 -12.73
N LEU A 81 13.53 -7.34 -12.11
CA LEU A 81 12.10 -7.15 -12.39
C LEU A 81 11.60 -5.75 -11.97
N HIS A 82 12.10 -5.18 -10.88
CA HIS A 82 11.75 -3.83 -10.48
C HIS A 82 12.12 -2.81 -11.57
N HIS A 83 13.31 -2.94 -12.15
CA HIS A 83 13.78 -2.08 -13.24
C HIS A 83 13.02 -2.34 -14.54
N LEU A 84 12.78 -3.61 -14.89
CA LEU A 84 12.02 -4.01 -16.07
C LEU A 84 10.60 -3.41 -16.07
N THR A 85 9.90 -3.45 -14.93
CA THR A 85 8.52 -2.96 -14.84
C THR A 85 8.43 -1.44 -14.59
N ARG A 86 9.52 -0.77 -14.22
CA ARG A 86 9.50 0.66 -13.82
C ARG A 86 8.91 1.58 -14.90
N PRO A 87 9.27 1.48 -16.20
CA PRO A 87 8.67 2.32 -17.24
C PRO A 87 7.16 2.09 -17.37
N LEU A 88 6.70 0.84 -17.29
CA LEU A 88 5.27 0.47 -17.36
C LEU A 88 4.50 1.10 -16.19
N ARG A 89 5.02 0.96 -14.97
CA ARG A 89 4.40 1.51 -13.75
C ARG A 89 4.36 3.04 -13.79
N ARG A 90 5.37 3.70 -14.37
CA ARG A 90 5.39 5.16 -14.58
C ARG A 90 4.31 5.60 -15.56
N ALA A 91 4.20 4.92 -16.71
CA ALA A 91 3.16 5.21 -17.70
C ALA A 91 1.75 4.99 -17.13
N ALA A 92 1.54 3.90 -16.38
CA ALA A 92 0.27 3.61 -15.71
C ALA A 92 -0.11 4.71 -14.71
N ALA A 93 0.84 5.18 -13.89
CA ALA A 93 0.61 6.28 -12.96
C ALA A 93 0.20 7.58 -13.68
N GLN A 94 0.86 7.91 -14.80
CA GLN A 94 0.54 9.10 -15.61
C GLN A 94 -0.84 8.99 -16.29
N ALA A 95 -1.22 7.79 -16.71
CA ALA A 95 -2.50 7.52 -17.36
C ALA A 95 -3.69 7.35 -16.39
N GLY A 96 -3.47 7.37 -15.07
CA GLY A 96 -4.53 7.07 -14.11
C GLY A 96 -4.91 5.57 -14.04
N ASP A 97 -4.05 4.69 -14.55
CA ASP A 97 -4.32 3.25 -14.64
C ASP A 97 -3.85 2.52 -13.37
N ALA A 98 -4.78 2.30 -12.46
CA ALA A 98 -4.54 1.55 -11.22
C ALA A 98 -4.27 0.06 -11.47
N ASP A 99 -4.70 -0.50 -12.60
CA ASP A 99 -4.61 -1.94 -12.87
C ASP A 99 -3.23 -2.38 -13.35
N ARG A 100 -2.39 -1.43 -13.77
CA ARG A 100 -0.99 -1.64 -14.14
C ARG A 100 0.00 -0.96 -13.17
N LEU A 101 -0.49 -0.51 -12.02
CA LEU A 101 0.31 0.14 -10.98
C LEU A 101 0.59 -0.81 -9.80
N HIS A 102 1.72 -0.60 -9.12
CA HIS A 102 2.09 -1.34 -7.92
C HIS A 102 1.42 -0.71 -6.69
N LEU A 103 0.17 -1.10 -6.44
CA LEU A 103 -0.68 -0.52 -5.39
C LEU A 103 -0.33 -1.06 -3.99
N TRP A 104 0.87 -0.76 -3.48
CA TRP A 104 1.31 -1.27 -2.17
C TRP A 104 0.39 -0.84 -1.03
N ALA A 105 -0.01 -1.82 -0.22
CA ALA A 105 -1.01 -1.63 0.82
C ALA A 105 -0.97 -2.79 1.83
N GLY A 106 -1.01 -2.48 3.12
CA GLY A 106 -1.23 -3.45 4.18
C GLY A 106 -2.69 -3.90 4.26
N THR A 107 -2.97 -4.89 5.10
CA THR A 107 -4.33 -5.45 5.24
C THR A 107 -5.36 -4.47 5.81
N GLY A 108 -4.92 -3.47 6.59
CA GLY A 108 -5.77 -2.41 7.15
C GLY A 108 -6.00 -1.21 6.23
N TRP A 109 -5.74 -1.32 4.93
CA TRP A 109 -5.74 -0.20 3.98
C TRP A 109 -7.06 0.57 3.91
N ARG A 110 -8.20 -0.07 4.19
CA ARG A 110 -9.52 0.57 4.20
C ARG A 110 -9.64 1.71 5.21
N ALA A 111 -8.81 1.71 6.25
CA ALA A 111 -8.77 2.78 7.24
C ALA A 111 -7.92 3.98 6.82
N ALA A 112 -7.21 3.92 5.68
CA ALA A 112 -6.49 5.06 5.17
C ALA A 112 -7.48 6.16 4.75
N ARG A 113 -7.39 7.33 5.41
CA ARG A 113 -8.22 8.51 5.13
C ARG A 113 -7.38 9.65 4.58
N ALA A 114 -8.03 10.55 3.84
CA ALA A 114 -7.42 11.81 3.41
C ALA A 114 -7.47 12.80 4.58
N ALA A 115 -6.30 13.22 5.05
CA ALA A 115 -6.11 14.18 6.13
C ALA A 115 -4.61 14.53 6.25
N PRO A 116 -4.25 15.62 6.95
CA PRO A 116 -2.86 15.88 7.31
C PRO A 116 -2.22 14.71 8.07
N ALA A 117 -0.96 14.40 7.79
CA ALA A 117 -0.23 13.32 8.44
C ALA A 117 -0.22 13.49 9.97
N ALA A 118 -0.10 14.74 10.46
CA ALA A 118 -0.14 15.06 11.87
C ALA A 118 -1.46 14.61 12.54
N GLU A 119 -2.60 14.78 11.88
CA GLU A 119 -3.89 14.34 12.41
C GLU A 119 -4.02 12.83 12.44
N ILE A 120 -3.54 12.15 11.39
CA ILE A 120 -3.55 10.68 11.31
C ILE A 120 -2.71 10.11 12.45
N ILE A 121 -1.51 10.66 12.69
CA ILE A 121 -0.64 10.24 13.79
C ILE A 121 -1.28 10.54 15.15
N ALA A 122 -1.85 11.74 15.34
CA ALA A 122 -2.50 12.11 16.60
C ALA A 122 -3.68 11.18 16.94
N GLU A 123 -4.45 10.76 15.93
CA GLU A 123 -5.53 9.78 16.12
C GLU A 123 -5.00 8.40 16.54
N LEU A 124 -3.91 7.94 15.91
CA LEU A 124 -3.27 6.67 16.24
C LEU A 124 -2.64 6.65 17.64
N ALA A 125 -2.13 7.81 18.09
CA ALA A 125 -1.47 7.99 19.37
C ALA A 125 -2.42 8.37 20.52
N ARG A 126 -3.72 8.55 20.25
CA ARG A 126 -4.68 9.02 21.26
C ARG A 126 -4.67 8.08 22.48
N PRO A 127 -4.39 8.59 23.70
CA PRO A 127 -4.56 7.82 24.92
C PRO A 127 -6.05 7.50 25.14
N LEU A 128 -6.34 6.52 25.99
CA LEU A 128 -7.72 6.25 26.42
C LEU A 128 -8.30 7.47 27.16
#